data_AF-A0A7V0V6B2-F1
#
_entry.id   AF-A0A7V0V6B2-F1
#
_cell.length_a   1.000
_cell.length_b   1.000
_cell.length_c   1.000
_cell.angle_alpha   90.00
_cell.angle_beta   90.00
_cell.angle_gamma   90.00
#
_symmetry.space_group_name_H-M   'P 1'
#
loop_
_entity.id
_entity.type
_entity.pdbx_description
1 polymer ?
#
loop_
_entity_poly.entity_id
_entity_poly.type
_entity_poly.pdbx_seq_one_letter_code
_entity_poly.pdbx_strand_id
1 'polypeptide(L)'
;MSTAAILKGLISRISFPEAERPSCWGVIKIEKMLKELNINDYEIINEPRIVNVGSSEDLMRILLHLVPHEVSNDYYLTLSKLNDKVRLKIGCWQFEASA
;
A
#
# COMPACT_ATOMS: atom_id res chain seq x y z
N MET A 1 -18.09 10.29 23.32
CA MET A 1 -18.03 10.51 21.85
C MET A 1 -16.84 11.40 21.50
N SER A 2 -15.61 10.87 21.46
CA SER A 2 -14.41 11.71 21.21
C SER A 2 -13.29 11.04 20.38
N THR A 3 -13.48 9.82 19.89
CA THR A 3 -12.49 9.09 19.08
C THR A 3 -12.63 9.34 17.58
N ALA A 4 -13.85 9.59 17.09
CA ALA A 4 -14.12 9.83 15.67
C ALA A 4 -13.56 11.18 15.16
N ALA A 5 -13.40 12.17 16.03
CA ALA A 5 -12.90 13.51 15.66
C ALA A 5 -11.38 13.51 15.42
N ILE A 6 -10.62 12.68 16.15
CA ILE A 6 -9.16 12.57 16.00
C ILE A 6 -8.83 11.89 14.67
N LEU A 7 -9.58 10.85 14.29
CA LEU A 7 -9.45 10.19 12.99
C LEU A 7 -9.78 11.12 11.82
N LYS A 8 -10.85 11.92 11.92
CA LYS A 8 -11.17 12.94 10.89
C LYS A 8 -10.08 14.02 10.78
N GLY A 9 -9.51 14.45 11.90
CA GLY A 9 -8.41 15.41 11.92
C GLY A 9 -7.15 14.89 11.22
N LEU A 10 -6.80 13.62 11.43
CA LEU A 10 -5.69 12.94 10.74
C LEU A 10 -5.95 12.77 9.24
N ILE A 11 -7.18 12.44 8.83
CA ILE A 11 -7.54 12.21 7.42
C ILE A 11 -7.62 13.53 6.64
N SER A 12 -8.05 14.63 7.27
CA SER A 12 -8.20 15.94 6.61
C SER A 12 -6.87 16.59 6.18
N ARG A 13 -5.74 16.16 6.76
CA ARG A 13 -4.40 16.64 6.40
C ARG A 13 -3.78 15.89 5.21
N ILE A 14 -4.46 14.89 4.66
CA ILE A 14 -4.04 14.11 3.48
C ILE A 14 -4.59 14.78 2.20
N SER A 15 -4.56 16.11 2.16
CA SER A 15 -4.79 16.88 0.92
C SER A 15 -3.40 17.28 0.43
N PHE A 16 -2.74 16.38 -0.29
CA PHE A 16 -1.36 16.58 -0.71
C PHE A 16 -1.30 17.37 -2.03
N PRO A 17 -0.40 18.36 -2.12
CA PRO A 17 -0.12 19.09 -3.34
C PRO A 17 0.56 18.17 -4.36
N GLU A 18 0.41 18.51 -5.64
CA GLU A 18 0.88 17.82 -6.83
C GLU A 18 2.43 17.91 -7.00
N ALA A 19 3.18 17.59 -5.94
CA ALA A 19 4.64 17.63 -5.92
C ALA A 19 5.20 16.22 -6.13
N GLU A 20 6.05 16.10 -7.16
CA GLU A 20 6.95 14.99 -7.50
C GLU A 20 6.38 13.57 -7.34
N ARG A 21 5.88 13.01 -8.46
CA ARG A 21 5.46 11.61 -8.52
C ARG A 21 6.62 10.72 -8.05
N PRO A 22 6.47 9.92 -6.97
CA PRO A 22 7.53 9.04 -6.52
C PRO A 22 7.92 8.08 -7.65
N SER A 23 9.22 7.82 -7.80
CA SER A 23 9.73 6.90 -8.81
C SER A 23 9.07 5.53 -8.65
N CYS A 24 8.27 5.14 -9.64
CA CYS A 24 7.54 3.88 -9.58
C CYS A 24 8.52 2.71 -9.58
N TRP A 25 8.36 1.76 -8.67
CA TRP A 25 9.22 0.57 -8.65
C TRP A 25 9.02 -0.28 -9.90
N GLY A 26 10.12 -0.87 -10.38
CA GLY A 26 10.06 -1.94 -11.37
C GLY A 26 9.51 -3.22 -10.73
N VAL A 27 8.91 -4.07 -11.57
CA VAL A 27 8.36 -5.38 -11.17
C VAL A 27 9.38 -6.23 -10.40
N ILE A 28 10.65 -6.19 -10.81
CA ILE A 28 11.75 -6.93 -10.15
C ILE A 28 11.89 -6.55 -8.66
N LYS A 29 11.70 -5.26 -8.30
CA LYS A 29 11.76 -4.82 -6.89
C LYS A 29 10.55 -5.37 -6.11
N ILE A 30 9.36 -5.38 -6.74
CA ILE A 30 8.14 -5.94 -6.14
C ILE A 30 8.31 -7.44 -5.87
N GLU A 31 8.72 -8.22 -6.87
CA GLU A 31 8.92 -9.66 -6.74
C GLU A 31 9.96 -10.01 -5.66
N LYS A 32 11.05 -9.25 -5.62
CA LYS A 32 12.08 -9.41 -4.58
C LYS A 32 11.51 -9.17 -3.18
N MET A 33 10.75 -8.10 -2.97
CA MET A 33 10.10 -7.79 -1.70
C MET A 33 9.10 -8.89 -1.30
N LEU A 34 8.25 -9.35 -2.22
CA LEU A 34 7.28 -10.42 -1.94
C LEU A 34 7.98 -11.71 -1.51
N LYS A 35 9.09 -12.06 -2.19
CA LYS A 35 9.92 -13.21 -1.83
C LYS A 35 10.58 -13.07 -0.46
N GLU A 36 11.11 -11.89 -0.13
CA GLU A 36 11.70 -11.60 1.18
C GLU A 36 10.68 -11.72 2.32
N LEU A 37 9.40 -11.43 2.03
CA LEU A 37 8.28 -11.57 2.97
C LEU A 37 7.64 -12.96 2.99
N ASN A 38 8.20 -13.93 2.24
CA ASN A 38 7.63 -15.26 2.04
C ASN A 38 6.17 -15.26 1.53
N ILE A 39 5.82 -14.28 0.70
CA ILE A 39 4.51 -14.19 0.05
C ILE A 39 4.62 -14.91 -1.29
N ASN A 40 4.00 -16.10 -1.37
CA ASN A 40 4.10 -16.98 -2.53
C ASN A 40 2.81 -17.00 -3.38
N ASP A 41 1.68 -16.61 -2.80
CA ASP A 41 0.40 -16.52 -3.48
C ASP A 41 0.12 -15.07 -3.88
N TYR A 42 0.54 -14.72 -5.09
CA TYR A 42 0.33 -13.39 -5.65
C TYR A 42 0.21 -13.39 -7.18
N GLU A 43 -0.44 -12.35 -7.69
CA GLU A 43 -0.52 -12.06 -9.12
C GLU A 43 -0.10 -10.60 -9.35
N ILE A 44 0.83 -10.37 -10.27
CA ILE A 44 1.26 -9.02 -10.67
C ILE A 44 0.64 -8.66 -12.01
N ILE A 45 -0.17 -7.61 -12.00
CA ILE A 45 -0.77 -6.99 -13.18
C ILE A 45 0.02 -5.71 -13.49
N ASN A 46 0.93 -5.76 -14.47
CA ASN A 46 1.87 -4.67 -14.77
C ASN A 46 1.17 -3.37 -15.24
N GLU A 47 0.01 -3.47 -15.88
CA GLU A 47 -0.85 -2.34 -16.22
C GLU A 47 -2.27 -2.71 -15.79
N PRO A 48 -2.81 -2.13 -14.71
CA PRO A 48 -2.53 -0.80 -14.16
C PRO A 48 -1.62 -0.77 -12.91
N ARG A 49 -0.68 -1.72 -12.75
CA ARG A 49 0.23 -1.84 -11.59
C ARG A 49 -0.46 -2.28 -10.31
N ILE A 50 -1.13 -3.42 -10.39
CA ILE A 50 -1.80 -4.06 -9.28
C ILE A 50 -1.03 -5.32 -8.88
N VAL A 51 -0.92 -5.55 -7.57
CA VAL A 51 -0.46 -6.82 -6.99
C VAL A 51 -1.63 -7.39 -6.18
N ASN A 52 -2.22 -8.47 -6.66
CA ASN A 52 -3.17 -9.24 -5.84
C ASN A 52 -2.36 -10.16 -4.94
N VAL A 53 -2.60 -10.13 -3.64
CA VAL A 53 -2.02 -11.08 -2.68
C VAL A 53 -3.12 -11.95 -2.10
N GLY A 54 -2.79 -13.19 -1.76
CA GLY A 54 -3.76 -14.20 -1.35
C GLY A 54 -4.53 -13.86 -0.08
N SER A 55 -3.95 -13.08 0.84
CA SER A 55 -4.55 -12.78 2.14
C SER A 55 -4.34 -11.35 2.62
N SER A 56 -5.24 -10.88 3.49
CA SER A 56 -5.09 -9.60 4.19
C SER A 56 -3.89 -9.59 5.14
N GLU A 57 -3.45 -10.76 5.62
CA GLU A 57 -2.23 -10.91 6.42
C GLU A 57 -0.97 -10.57 5.60
N ASP A 58 -0.89 -11.03 4.36
CA ASP A 58 0.24 -10.71 3.46
C ASP A 58 0.31 -9.21 3.16
N LEU A 59 -0.85 -8.58 3.00
CA LEU A 59 -0.96 -7.14 2.81
C LEU A 59 -0.49 -6.36 4.05
N MET A 60 -0.75 -6.88 5.26
CA MET A 60 -0.20 -6.33 6.51
C MET A 60 1.31 -6.55 6.64
N ARG A 61 1.85 -7.68 6.19
CA ARG A 61 3.31 -7.93 6.16
C ARG A 61 4.01 -6.93 5.23
N ILE A 62 3.43 -6.66 4.06
CA ILE A 62 3.92 -5.64 3.13
C ILE A 62 3.90 -4.26 3.79
N LEU A 63 2.78 -3.89 4.43
CA LEU A 63 2.66 -2.62 5.15
C LEU A 63 3.74 -2.47 6.24
N LEU A 64 3.91 -3.48 7.10
CA LEU A 64 4.86 -3.45 8.21
C LEU A 64 6.32 -3.47 7.74
N HIS A 65 6.61 -4.05 6.58
CA HIS A 65 7.93 -4.01 5.97
C HIS A 65 8.29 -2.61 5.44
N LEU A 66 7.30 -1.86 4.93
CA LEU A 66 7.54 -0.59 4.26
C LEU A 66 7.49 0.62 5.20
N VAL A 67 6.67 0.57 6.26
CA VAL A 67 6.58 1.65 7.27
C VAL A 67 7.93 2.02 7.90
N PRO A 68 8.87 1.11 8.20
CA PRO A 68 10.18 1.48 8.74
C PRO A 68 11.16 2.06 7.70
N HIS A 69 11.01 1.70 6.42
CA HIS A 69 12.01 1.96 5.38
C HIS A 69 11.62 3.09 4.42
N GLU A 70 10.33 3.41 4.30
CA GLU A 70 9.83 4.32 3.26
C GLU A 70 8.96 5.46 3.82
N VAL A 71 9.01 5.73 5.12
CA VAL A 71 8.48 6.97 5.72
C VAL A 71 9.51 8.10 5.56
N SER A 72 10.05 8.27 4.35
CA SER A 72 10.43 9.61 3.90
C SER A 72 9.15 10.32 3.47
N ASN A 73 9.11 11.66 3.53
CA ASN A 73 7.91 12.45 3.28
C ASN A 73 7.27 12.30 1.87
N ASP A 74 7.81 11.41 1.02
CA ASP A 74 7.53 11.34 -0.42
C ASP A 74 6.78 10.07 -0.86
N TYR A 75 6.52 9.11 0.05
CA TYR A 75 5.78 7.90 -0.29
C TYR A 75 4.32 7.97 0.15
N TYR A 76 3.44 8.12 -0.85
CA TYR A 76 1.99 8.05 -0.69
C TYR A 76 1.57 6.64 -0.29
N LEU A 77 1.39 6.43 1.01
CA LEU A 77 0.80 5.22 1.57
C LEU A 77 -0.68 5.45 1.89
N THR A 78 -1.57 4.70 1.24
CA THR A 78 -3.01 4.75 1.54
C THR A 78 -3.55 3.36 1.73
N LEU A 79 -4.10 3.10 2.91
CA LEU A 79 -4.88 1.90 3.21
C LEU A 79 -6.37 2.23 3.08
N SER A 80 -7.10 1.46 2.28
CA SER A 80 -8.55 1.61 2.12
C SER A 80 -9.22 0.25 2.03
N LYS A 81 -10.51 0.19 2.37
CA LYS A 81 -11.35 -0.99 2.18
C LYS A 81 -12.48 -0.60 1.23
N LEU A 82 -12.62 -1.32 0.12
CA LEU A 82 -13.73 -1.19 -0.79
C LEU A 82 -14.33 -2.58 -1.02
N ASN A 83 -15.60 -2.75 -0.67
CA ASN A 83 -16.26 -4.07 -0.61
C ASN A 83 -15.46 -5.04 0.29
N ASP A 84 -15.31 -6.29 -0.16
CA ASP A 84 -14.52 -7.35 0.48
C ASP A 84 -13.05 -7.32 0.03
N LYS A 85 -12.51 -6.14 -0.33
CA LYS A 85 -11.10 -6.00 -0.67
C LYS A 85 -10.41 -4.93 0.17
N VAL A 86 -9.29 -5.31 0.76
CA VAL A 86 -8.34 -4.38 1.40
C VAL A 86 -7.34 -3.94 0.34
N ARG A 87 -7.09 -2.63 0.26
CA ARG A 87 -6.18 -2.03 -0.71
C ARG A 87 -5.12 -1.21 -0.01
N LEU A 88 -3.87 -1.45 -0.37
CA LEU A 88 -2.71 -0.68 0.05
C LEU A 88 -2.06 -0.06 -1.18
N LYS A 89 -2.12 1.26 -1.31
CA LYS A 89 -1.43 1.98 -2.37
C LYS A 89 -0.09 2.47 -1.87
N ILE A 90 0.98 2.22 -2.63
CA ILE A 90 2.34 2.65 -2.34
C ILE A 90 2.96 3.20 -3.63
N GLY A 91 3.21 4.51 -3.65
CA GLY A 91 3.66 5.20 -4.86
C GLY A 91 2.69 4.95 -6.03
N CYS A 92 3.16 4.23 -7.05
CA CYS A 92 2.40 3.90 -8.25
C CYS A 92 1.78 2.49 -8.24
N TRP A 93 2.02 1.69 -7.21
CA TRP A 93 1.53 0.32 -7.09
C TRP A 93 0.34 0.26 -6.15
N GLN A 94 -0.60 -0.64 -6.47
CA GLN A 94 -1.73 -0.97 -5.61
C GLN A 94 -1.68 -2.45 -5.25
N PHE A 95 -1.60 -2.74 -3.96
CA PHE A 95 -1.69 -4.09 -3.41
C PHE A 95 -3.13 -4.34 -2.98
N GLU A 96 -3.70 -5.47 -3.36
CA GLU A 96 -5.06 -5.87 -3.00
C GLU A 96 -5.07 -7.24 -2.34
N ALA A 97 -5.92 -7.41 -1.35
CA ALA A 97 -6.26 -8.71 -0.78
C ALA A 97 -7.78 -8.81 -0.62
N SER A 98 -8.33 -10.01 -0.84
CA SER A 98 -9.68 -10.31 -0.39
C SER A 98 -9.70 -10.29 1.15
N ALA A 99 -10.70 -9.61 1.72
CA ALA A 99 -10.85 -9.36 3.15
C ALA A 99 -11.27 -10.63 3.91
#